data_AF-A0AAV1IVM4-F1
#
_entry.id   AF-A0AAV1IVM4-F1
#
_cell.length_a   1.000
_cell.length_b   1.000
_cell.length_c   1.000
_cell.angle_alpha   90.00
_cell.angle_beta   90.00
_cell.angle_gamma   90.00
#
_symmetry.space_group_name_H-M   'P 1'
#
loop_
_entity.id
_entity.type
_entity.pdbx_description
1 polymer ?
#
loop_
_entity_poly.entity_id
_entity_poly.type
_entity_poly.pdbx_seq_one_letter_code
_entity_poly.pdbx_strand_id
1 'polypeptide(L)'
;MDENDITSLDTEYKRYLQILKPYLRQLLDQDIVDICSSWIKKLSNCKEDEKVLRNKYIFTLCYQLAKGTLEEPFLKEPSKGLLDPLLDEGNSDASSTEVECLVIERNNTNTKILYDNPKTPLTAQDDEDQCYSDGRTNSTHNITKHSECFTEKIATKKFSSKEEKVFCCSDICHSEESETVNDSKYTSRVTNLIKKLRQIKKQNVLLNSELNALREEAKTRADDSLNMLKVNNGTSTNICIQSSTGNLNCLKNKLQEVQESKNSLIETISQLQDTLEFFHSMKKQEVQEIEAKHKLEILKLKASIREDITAKKEKELEELKQKYEETINKLQNNNTKEMDNIKLVTDSKIAEKDKLIQCKDVEITQLKCQIDEIKRNQMNAINKILFEKPDISKSSSKTEELEKRLNKMERARFRNARAYEAKLAQLQRQKHLAECSLQLQLIKQRTQVINEVVDENQAELTTALDKLEGKYKEIVASVQTTAVQRRLQDQIALETIIQAICGTRDKYTNLQAGKTMRTNKDGNQSQDLELSTLFHGNKVGNVVAGKPFADDSMVNEYCLDSEKLGELFERVHIPQRDTGDSLSKK
;
A
#
# COMPACT_ATOMS: atom_id res chain seq x y z
N MET A 1 -28.78 -20.32 -2.77
CA MET A 1 -28.05 -19.11 -2.37
C MET A 1 -28.62 -18.73 -1.04
N ASP A 2 -27.77 -18.64 -0.03
CA ASP A 2 -28.21 -18.25 1.30
C ASP A 2 -28.61 -16.78 1.26
N GLU A 3 -29.58 -16.35 2.08
CA GLU A 3 -30.03 -14.93 2.09
C GLU A 3 -28.86 -13.95 2.38
N ASN A 4 -27.81 -14.44 3.03
CA ASN A 4 -26.55 -13.71 3.26
C ASN A 4 -25.77 -13.41 1.96
N ASP A 5 -25.81 -14.29 0.96
CA ASP A 5 -25.10 -14.06 -0.31
C ASP A 5 -25.74 -12.93 -1.12
N ILE A 6 -27.08 -12.88 -1.09
CA ILE A 6 -27.87 -11.89 -1.83
C ILE A 6 -27.65 -10.48 -1.26
N THR A 7 -27.62 -10.34 0.06
CA THR A 7 -27.37 -9.05 0.74
C THR A 7 -25.93 -8.56 0.53
N SER A 8 -24.97 -9.48 0.42
CA SER A 8 -23.59 -9.18 0.05
C SER A 8 -23.50 -8.54 -1.35
N LEU A 9 -24.20 -9.10 -2.34
CA LEU A 9 -24.21 -8.57 -3.71
C LEU A 9 -24.78 -7.14 -3.79
N ASP A 10 -25.79 -6.80 -3.01
CA ASP A 10 -26.35 -5.43 -2.97
C ASP A 10 -25.39 -4.44 -2.30
N THR A 11 -24.62 -4.90 -1.32
CA THR A 11 -23.58 -4.10 -0.67
C THR A 11 -22.43 -3.80 -1.64
N GLU A 12 -22.01 -4.81 -2.41
CA GLU A 12 -20.98 -4.67 -3.43
C GLU A 12 -21.41 -3.69 -4.55
N TYR A 13 -22.64 -3.81 -5.05
CA TYR A 13 -23.21 -2.87 -6.02
C TYR A 13 -23.17 -1.41 -5.51
N LYS A 14 -23.58 -1.18 -4.26
CA LYS A 14 -23.53 0.15 -3.63
C LYS A 14 -22.10 0.68 -3.55
N ARG A 15 -21.12 -0.18 -3.26
CA ARG A 15 -19.69 0.18 -3.22
C ARG A 15 -19.21 0.64 -4.60
N TYR A 16 -19.53 -0.11 -5.66
CA TYR A 16 -19.17 0.29 -7.03
C TYR A 16 -19.84 1.60 -7.45
N LEU A 17 -21.11 1.82 -7.10
CA LEU A 17 -21.77 3.11 -7.36
C LEU A 17 -21.07 4.30 -6.67
N GLN A 18 -20.54 4.11 -5.46
CA GLN A 18 -19.77 5.17 -4.78
C GLN A 18 -18.47 5.49 -5.52
N ILE A 19 -17.78 4.46 -6.02
CA ILE A 19 -16.55 4.58 -6.81
C ILE A 19 -16.84 5.24 -8.17
N LEU A 20 -17.97 4.93 -8.81
CA LEU A 20 -18.34 5.43 -10.14
C LEU A 20 -18.64 6.94 -10.17
N LYS A 21 -19.25 7.48 -9.09
CA LYS A 21 -19.71 8.88 -9.00
C LYS A 21 -18.67 9.95 -9.41
N PRO A 22 -17.42 9.93 -8.92
CA PRO A 22 -16.41 10.91 -9.33
C PRO A 22 -16.08 10.83 -10.82
N TYR A 23 -16.05 9.63 -11.42
CA TYR A 23 -15.73 9.47 -12.84
C TYR A 23 -16.86 10.03 -13.73
N LEU A 24 -18.12 9.81 -13.38
CA LEU A 24 -19.25 10.38 -14.13
C LEU A 24 -19.24 11.91 -14.14
N ARG A 25 -18.76 12.54 -13.06
CA ARG A 25 -18.63 14.01 -12.99
C ARG A 25 -17.49 14.57 -13.84
N GLN A 26 -16.52 13.73 -14.23
CA GLN A 26 -15.37 14.12 -15.05
C GLN A 26 -15.65 13.95 -16.56
N LEU A 27 -16.74 13.29 -16.94
CA LEU A 27 -17.15 13.16 -18.33
C LEU A 27 -17.65 14.51 -18.85
N LEU A 28 -17.11 14.95 -19.99
CA LEU A 28 -17.50 16.19 -20.66
C LEU A 28 -18.63 15.98 -21.67
N ASP A 29 -18.72 14.79 -22.26
CA ASP A 29 -19.71 14.45 -23.27
C ASP A 29 -21.06 14.07 -22.62
N GLN A 30 -22.07 14.91 -22.84
CA GLN A 30 -23.41 14.72 -22.26
C GLN A 30 -24.08 13.44 -22.78
N ASP A 31 -23.85 13.05 -24.03
CA ASP A 31 -24.46 11.84 -24.60
C ASP A 31 -23.94 10.60 -23.88
N ILE A 32 -22.63 10.58 -23.56
CA ILE A 32 -22.01 9.49 -22.79
C ILE A 32 -22.52 9.47 -21.35
N VAL A 33 -22.70 10.64 -20.73
CA VAL A 33 -23.28 10.75 -19.38
C VAL A 33 -24.71 10.19 -19.34
N ASP A 34 -25.51 10.47 -20.38
CA ASP A 34 -26.89 10.00 -20.48
C ASP A 34 -26.95 8.48 -20.71
N ILE A 35 -26.04 7.92 -21.52
CA ILE A 35 -25.90 6.47 -21.71
C ILE A 35 -25.48 5.79 -20.40
N CYS A 36 -24.45 6.31 -19.72
CA CYS A 36 -24.01 5.78 -18.42
C CYS A 36 -25.13 5.84 -17.38
N SER A 37 -25.87 6.94 -17.34
CA SER A 37 -27.01 7.12 -16.43
C SER A 37 -28.14 6.13 -16.73
N SER A 38 -28.38 5.84 -18.01
CA SER A 38 -29.35 4.82 -18.45
C SER A 38 -28.92 3.41 -18.03
N TRP A 39 -27.64 3.08 -18.17
CA TRP A 39 -27.07 1.83 -17.67
C TRP A 39 -27.20 1.71 -16.16
N ILE A 40 -26.83 2.73 -15.38
CA ILE A 40 -26.97 2.72 -13.91
C ILE A 40 -28.43 2.50 -13.50
N LYS A 41 -29.37 3.17 -14.18
CA LYS A 41 -30.81 3.00 -13.93
C LYS A 41 -31.32 1.61 -14.29
N LYS A 42 -30.80 0.98 -15.35
CA LYS A 42 -31.11 -0.43 -15.64
C LYS A 42 -30.57 -1.33 -14.54
N LEU A 43 -29.29 -1.15 -14.18
CA LEU A 43 -28.61 -1.95 -13.17
C LEU A 43 -29.25 -1.82 -11.79
N SER A 44 -29.83 -0.65 -11.44
CA SER A 44 -30.56 -0.48 -10.18
C SER A 44 -31.88 -1.24 -10.12
N ASN A 45 -32.46 -1.56 -11.28
CA ASN A 45 -33.78 -2.20 -11.42
C ASN A 45 -33.67 -3.69 -11.82
N CYS A 46 -32.50 -4.30 -11.67
CA CYS A 46 -32.29 -5.73 -11.98
C CYS A 46 -33.05 -6.65 -11.02
N LYS A 47 -33.45 -7.81 -11.54
CA LYS A 47 -34.08 -8.87 -10.73
C LYS A 47 -33.03 -9.58 -9.86
N GLU A 48 -33.50 -10.36 -8.89
CA GLU A 48 -32.65 -11.06 -7.91
C GLU A 48 -31.67 -12.04 -8.57
N ASP A 49 -32.12 -12.73 -9.61
CA ASP A 49 -31.33 -13.67 -10.43
C ASP A 49 -30.25 -12.99 -11.26
N GLU A 50 -30.36 -11.68 -11.50
CA GLU A 50 -29.40 -10.90 -12.27
C GLU A 50 -28.39 -10.16 -11.39
N LYS A 51 -28.47 -10.23 -10.06
CA LYS A 51 -27.62 -9.43 -9.14
C LYS A 51 -26.12 -9.69 -9.35
N VAL A 52 -25.72 -10.93 -9.63
CA VAL A 52 -24.31 -11.28 -9.92
C VAL A 52 -23.86 -10.59 -11.21
N LEU A 53 -24.66 -10.68 -12.26
CA LEU A 53 -24.35 -10.08 -13.55
C LEU A 53 -24.36 -8.56 -13.47
N ARG A 54 -25.32 -7.97 -12.74
CA ARG A 54 -25.37 -6.54 -12.42
C ARG A 54 -24.06 -6.05 -11.80
N ASN A 55 -23.52 -6.80 -10.84
CA ASN A 55 -22.25 -6.45 -10.18
C ASN A 55 -21.08 -6.52 -11.16
N LYS A 56 -21.06 -7.50 -12.06
CA LYS A 56 -20.09 -7.60 -13.15
C LYS A 56 -20.16 -6.36 -14.07
N TYR A 57 -21.36 -5.98 -14.51
CA TYR A 57 -21.57 -4.80 -15.36
C TYR A 57 -21.13 -3.49 -14.72
N ILE A 58 -21.53 -3.25 -13.46
CA ILE A 58 -21.15 -1.99 -12.79
C ILE A 58 -19.64 -1.94 -12.55
N PHE A 59 -19.00 -3.07 -12.25
CA PHE A 59 -17.56 -3.16 -12.12
C PHE A 59 -16.84 -2.87 -13.44
N THR A 60 -17.26 -3.50 -14.54
CA THR A 60 -16.69 -3.25 -15.87
C THR A 60 -16.86 -1.79 -16.29
N LEU A 61 -18.02 -1.18 -16.01
CA LEU A 61 -18.26 0.24 -16.27
C LEU A 61 -17.31 1.13 -15.45
N CYS A 62 -17.14 0.85 -14.14
CA CYS A 62 -16.17 1.55 -13.30
C CYS A 62 -14.75 1.44 -13.87
N TYR A 63 -14.34 0.23 -14.27
CA TYR A 63 -13.01 -0.04 -14.80
C TYR A 63 -12.76 0.71 -16.12
N GLN A 64 -13.71 0.66 -17.06
CA GLN A 64 -13.61 1.36 -18.34
C GLN A 64 -13.55 2.88 -18.17
N LEU A 65 -14.35 3.45 -17.27
CA LEU A 65 -14.29 4.89 -16.97
C LEU A 65 -12.98 5.28 -16.28
N ALA A 66 -12.44 4.45 -15.40
CA ALA A 66 -11.15 4.71 -14.75
C ALA A 66 -9.99 4.65 -15.77
N LYS A 67 -10.07 3.74 -16.76
CA LYS A 67 -9.11 3.63 -17.87
C LYS A 67 -9.25 4.78 -18.89
N GLY A 68 -10.40 5.44 -18.91
CA GLY A 68 -10.70 6.46 -19.90
C GLY A 68 -11.01 5.92 -21.28
N THR A 69 -11.53 4.70 -21.35
CA THR A 69 -11.95 4.03 -22.59
C THR A 69 -13.31 3.39 -22.37
N LEU A 70 -14.35 3.89 -23.05
CA LEU A 70 -15.67 3.27 -23.02
C LEU A 70 -15.86 2.39 -24.26
N GLU A 71 -16.15 1.11 -24.06
CA GLU A 71 -16.30 0.11 -25.12
C GLU A 71 -17.73 -0.47 -25.10
N GLU A 72 -18.08 -1.32 -26.07
CA GLU A 72 -19.34 -2.05 -26.01
C GLU A 72 -19.39 -2.91 -24.73
N PRO A 73 -20.55 -3.00 -24.04
CA PRO A 73 -21.88 -2.54 -24.45
C PRO A 73 -22.21 -1.09 -24.03
N PHE A 74 -21.30 -0.37 -23.37
CA PHE A 74 -21.57 0.94 -22.78
C PHE A 74 -21.55 2.11 -23.78
N LEU A 75 -21.26 1.85 -25.06
CA LEU A 75 -21.42 2.82 -26.15
C LEU A 75 -22.88 2.97 -26.63
N LYS A 76 -23.78 2.08 -26.20
CA LYS A 76 -25.19 2.07 -26.60
C LYS A 76 -26.08 2.10 -25.36
N GLU A 77 -27.30 2.61 -25.52
CA GLU A 77 -28.31 2.48 -24.47
C GLU A 77 -28.56 1.01 -24.12
N PRO A 78 -28.79 0.70 -22.83
CA PRO A 78 -29.05 -0.67 -22.43
C PRO A 78 -30.34 -1.21 -23.04
N SER A 79 -30.32 -2.49 -23.45
CA SER A 79 -31.52 -3.20 -23.92
C SER A 79 -32.62 -3.22 -22.85
N LYS A 80 -33.90 -3.19 -23.24
CA LYS A 80 -35.03 -3.25 -22.27
C LYS A 80 -35.26 -4.64 -21.66
N GLY A 81 -34.57 -5.66 -22.17
CA GLY A 81 -34.67 -7.04 -21.69
C GLY A 81 -33.76 -7.34 -20.50
N LEU A 82 -33.61 -8.65 -20.22
CA LEU A 82 -32.64 -9.16 -19.24
C LEU A 82 -31.21 -8.70 -19.57
N LEU A 83 -30.32 -8.74 -18.59
CA LEU A 83 -28.89 -8.49 -18.81
C LEU A 83 -28.29 -9.63 -19.61
N ASP A 84 -27.71 -9.32 -20.78
CA ASP A 84 -26.95 -10.29 -21.57
C ASP A 84 -25.62 -10.60 -20.87
N PRO A 85 -25.13 -11.85 -20.88
CA PRO A 85 -23.82 -12.16 -20.32
C PRO A 85 -22.73 -11.33 -21.01
N LEU A 86 -21.89 -10.64 -20.22
CA LEU A 86 -20.69 -10.01 -20.76
C LEU A 86 -19.80 -11.09 -21.37
N LEU A 87 -19.37 -10.88 -22.61
CA LEU A 87 -18.37 -11.74 -23.23
C LEU A 87 -17.11 -11.70 -22.35
N ASP A 88 -16.84 -12.80 -21.66
CA ASP A 88 -15.55 -12.95 -21.00
C ASP A 88 -14.50 -13.00 -22.11
N GLU A 89 -13.71 -11.94 -22.26
CA GLU A 89 -12.51 -11.93 -23.12
C GLU A 89 -11.41 -12.92 -22.65
N GLY A 90 -11.75 -13.84 -21.74
CA GLY A 90 -10.92 -14.92 -21.25
C GLY A 90 -10.81 -16.08 -22.24
N ASN A 91 -10.11 -15.85 -23.35
CA ASN A 91 -9.28 -16.86 -24.03
C ASN A 91 -8.01 -16.25 -24.65
N SER A 92 -7.59 -15.07 -24.17
CA SER A 92 -6.26 -14.55 -24.45
C SER A 92 -5.40 -14.72 -23.20
N ASP A 93 -4.63 -15.81 -23.17
CA ASP A 93 -3.50 -16.03 -22.28
C ASP A 93 -2.47 -14.89 -22.43
N ALA A 94 -2.64 -13.80 -21.69
CA ALA A 94 -1.57 -12.86 -21.38
C ALA A 94 -1.97 -11.90 -20.25
N SER A 95 -1.40 -12.13 -19.07
CA SER A 95 -1.00 -11.07 -18.12
C SER A 95 -2.08 -10.10 -17.64
N SER A 96 -2.99 -10.56 -16.80
CA SER A 96 -3.70 -9.69 -15.87
C SER A 96 -2.89 -9.55 -14.58
N THR A 97 -2.02 -8.55 -14.55
CA THR A 97 -1.48 -7.97 -13.33
C THR A 97 -2.65 -7.54 -12.45
N GLU A 98 -2.66 -7.94 -11.17
CA GLU A 98 -3.52 -7.35 -10.15
C GLU A 98 -3.34 -5.83 -10.19
N VAL A 99 -4.36 -5.14 -10.70
CA VAL A 99 -4.44 -3.68 -10.60
C VAL A 99 -4.96 -3.39 -9.22
N GLU A 100 -4.02 -3.16 -8.31
CA GLU A 100 -4.22 -2.47 -7.04
C GLU A 100 -5.06 -1.21 -7.33
N CYS A 101 -6.29 -1.16 -6.81
CA CYS A 101 -7.11 0.04 -6.87
C CYS A 101 -6.41 1.13 -6.06
N LEU A 102 -5.55 1.91 -6.73
CA LEU A 102 -4.92 3.10 -6.18
C LEU A 102 -6.02 4.00 -5.63
N VAL A 103 -6.09 4.07 -4.30
CA VAL A 103 -6.92 5.00 -3.55
C VAL A 103 -6.47 6.39 -3.95
N ILE A 104 -7.25 7.04 -4.82
CA ILE A 104 -6.99 8.42 -5.24
C ILE A 104 -7.05 9.30 -3.97
N GLU A 105 -5.90 9.79 -3.53
CA GLU A 105 -5.81 10.81 -2.50
C GLU A 105 -6.61 12.05 -2.93
N ARG A 106 -7.56 12.42 -2.09
CA ARG A 106 -8.59 13.45 -2.33
C ARG A 106 -8.04 14.87 -2.57
N ASN A 107 -6.73 15.08 -2.54
CA ASN A 107 -6.10 16.40 -2.48
C ASN A 107 -5.24 16.79 -3.70
N ASN A 108 -5.15 15.97 -4.75
CA ASN A 108 -4.42 16.35 -5.97
C ASN A 108 -5.39 16.85 -7.05
N THR A 109 -5.40 18.17 -7.28
CA THR A 109 -6.28 18.87 -8.24
C THR A 109 -5.81 18.79 -9.70
N ASN A 110 -4.89 17.89 -10.05
CA ASN A 110 -4.43 17.71 -11.43
C ASN A 110 -5.04 16.45 -12.05
N THR A 111 -6.36 16.48 -12.29
CA THR A 111 -7.05 15.43 -13.06
C THR A 111 -6.95 15.75 -14.55
N LYS A 112 -6.28 14.87 -15.29
CA LYS A 112 -6.14 14.92 -16.75
C LYS A 112 -7.54 14.76 -17.36
N ILE A 113 -7.95 15.70 -18.20
CA ILE A 113 -9.25 15.73 -18.88
C ILE A 113 -9.39 14.45 -19.70
N LEU A 114 -10.43 13.67 -19.41
CA LEU A 114 -10.54 12.29 -19.87
C LEU A 114 -11.15 12.14 -21.28
N TYR A 115 -11.88 13.13 -21.79
CA TYR A 115 -12.41 13.10 -23.16
C TYR A 115 -12.65 14.51 -23.69
N ASP A 116 -11.86 14.91 -24.66
CA ASP A 116 -12.18 16.01 -25.58
C ASP A 116 -12.18 15.38 -26.98
N ASN A 117 -13.32 15.41 -27.66
CA ASN A 117 -13.49 14.79 -28.98
C ASN A 117 -13.37 15.90 -30.04
N PRO A 118 -12.19 16.18 -30.61
CA PRO A 118 -12.08 17.11 -31.73
C PRO A 118 -12.71 16.44 -32.96
N LYS A 119 -13.96 16.81 -33.23
CA LYS A 119 -14.54 16.64 -34.56
C LYS A 119 -13.72 17.48 -35.55
N THR A 120 -12.82 16.86 -36.30
CA THR A 120 -12.15 17.51 -37.44
C THR A 120 -12.69 16.93 -38.76
N PRO A 121 -13.07 17.79 -39.72
CA PRO A 121 -13.76 17.40 -40.96
C PRO A 121 -12.80 17.03 -42.10
N LEU A 122 -13.37 16.39 -43.13
CA LEU A 122 -12.74 16.13 -44.43
C LEU A 122 -12.26 17.40 -45.14
N THR A 123 -11.03 17.34 -45.68
CA THR A 123 -10.52 18.07 -46.87
C THR A 123 -9.24 17.32 -47.29
N ALA A 124 -9.22 16.53 -48.37
CA ALA A 124 -9.11 16.87 -49.80
C ALA A 124 -7.68 17.28 -50.24
N GLN A 125 -7.17 16.56 -51.27
CA GLN A 125 -6.04 16.85 -52.17
C GLN A 125 -4.63 16.84 -51.54
N ASP A 126 -3.56 16.38 -52.18
CA ASP A 126 -3.27 15.83 -53.51
C ASP A 126 -1.88 15.18 -53.46
N ASP A 127 -1.62 14.27 -54.41
CA ASP A 127 -0.33 14.00 -55.10
C ASP A 127 0.91 13.65 -54.25
N GLU A 128 1.83 12.77 -54.63
CA GLU A 128 2.11 11.84 -55.71
C GLU A 128 3.24 10.98 -55.11
N ASP A 129 3.22 9.65 -55.20
CA ASP A 129 4.25 8.94 -55.98
C ASP A 129 4.10 7.42 -55.90
N GLN A 130 4.26 6.84 -57.07
CA GLN A 130 4.16 5.43 -57.42
C GLN A 130 5.45 4.67 -57.05
N CYS A 131 5.33 3.38 -56.70
CA CYS A 131 5.91 2.28 -57.49
C CYS A 131 5.70 0.90 -56.84
N TYR A 132 5.04 0.02 -57.61
CA TYR A 132 5.22 -1.44 -57.82
C TYR A 132 5.53 -2.35 -56.61
N SER A 133 4.91 -3.52 -56.41
CA SER A 133 4.33 -4.53 -57.32
C SER A 133 3.60 -5.56 -56.45
N ASP A 134 2.34 -5.87 -56.73
CA ASP A 134 1.88 -7.04 -57.50
C ASP A 134 1.80 -8.35 -56.69
N GLY A 135 0.63 -9.00 -56.74
CA GLY A 135 0.37 -10.22 -55.97
C GLY A 135 -1.09 -10.60 -55.76
N ARG A 136 -1.88 -10.62 -56.85
CA ARG A 136 -3.16 -11.35 -57.05
C ARG A 136 -3.57 -12.35 -55.94
N THR A 137 -4.83 -12.29 -55.50
CA THR A 137 -5.86 -13.23 -56.00
C THR A 137 -7.27 -12.82 -55.61
N ASN A 138 -8.13 -12.92 -56.61
CA ASN A 138 -9.54 -12.59 -56.66
C ASN A 138 -10.40 -13.48 -55.74
N SER A 139 -11.45 -12.90 -55.15
CA SER A 139 -12.74 -13.59 -55.06
C SER A 139 -13.87 -12.58 -55.00
N THR A 140 -14.55 -12.44 -56.13
CA THR A 140 -15.78 -11.69 -56.37
C THR A 140 -16.99 -12.61 -56.26
N HIS A 141 -18.00 -12.21 -55.49
CA HIS A 141 -19.45 -12.24 -55.81
C HIS A 141 -20.21 -11.69 -54.58
N ASN A 142 -20.65 -10.43 -54.55
CA ASN A 142 -21.83 -9.78 -55.17
C ASN A 142 -23.20 -10.34 -54.78
N ILE A 143 -24.17 -9.39 -54.68
CA ILE A 143 -25.66 -9.49 -54.64
C ILE A 143 -26.21 -9.28 -53.21
N THR A 144 -27.07 -8.31 -52.82
CA THR A 144 -27.97 -7.30 -53.44
C THR A 144 -28.44 -6.36 -52.32
N LYS A 145 -28.34 -5.02 -52.43
CA LYS A 145 -29.40 -4.01 -52.72
C LYS A 145 -30.79 -4.14 -52.04
N HIS A 146 -31.19 -3.03 -51.40
CA HIS A 146 -32.53 -2.43 -51.10
C HIS A 146 -32.59 -1.99 -49.62
N SER A 147 -33.19 -0.88 -49.17
CA SER A 147 -33.99 0.21 -49.75
C SER A 147 -34.17 1.28 -48.65
N GLU A 148 -34.29 2.56 -49.05
CA GLU A 148 -35.11 3.63 -48.45
C GLU A 148 -34.92 4.03 -46.96
N CYS A 149 -34.45 5.24 -46.65
CA CYS A 149 -35.17 6.52 -46.74
C CYS A 149 -36.32 6.63 -45.73
N PHE A 150 -36.10 7.33 -44.62
CA PHE A 150 -37.10 8.21 -44.01
C PHE A 150 -36.42 9.37 -43.29
N THR A 151 -36.73 10.57 -43.77
CA THR A 151 -36.55 11.85 -43.10
C THR A 151 -37.86 12.18 -42.38
N GLU A 152 -37.81 12.66 -41.14
CA GLU A 152 -38.75 13.66 -40.57
C GLU A 152 -38.31 14.01 -39.14
N LYS A 153 -37.84 15.24 -38.92
CA LYS A 153 -38.56 16.43 -38.41
C LYS A 153 -38.74 16.48 -36.89
N ILE A 154 -37.93 17.36 -36.30
CA ILE A 154 -38.33 18.51 -35.47
C ILE A 154 -39.49 18.27 -34.49
N ALA A 155 -39.16 18.21 -33.19
CA ALA A 155 -40.03 18.72 -32.14
C ALA A 155 -39.18 19.35 -31.02
N THR A 156 -39.06 20.67 -31.11
CA THR A 156 -38.62 21.56 -30.04
C THR A 156 -39.63 21.51 -28.88
N LYS A 157 -39.17 21.23 -27.66
CA LYS A 157 -39.95 21.55 -26.45
C LYS A 157 -39.04 22.05 -25.32
N LYS A 158 -39.06 23.37 -25.15
CA LYS A 158 -38.65 24.11 -23.95
C LYS A 158 -39.67 23.88 -22.82
N PHE A 159 -39.27 24.32 -21.62
CA PHE A 159 -39.97 24.32 -20.31
C PHE A 159 -39.71 23.07 -19.47
N SER A 160 -39.42 23.13 -18.16
CA SER A 160 -39.48 24.22 -17.20
C SER A 160 -38.58 23.87 -16.03
N SER A 161 -37.77 24.83 -15.60
CA SER A 161 -37.22 24.91 -14.24
C SER A 161 -38.33 24.81 -13.20
N LYS A 162 -38.20 23.93 -12.22
CA LYS A 162 -38.81 24.09 -10.89
C LYS A 162 -37.89 23.50 -9.84
N GLU A 163 -37.37 24.41 -9.03
CA GLU A 163 -36.89 24.17 -7.67
C GLU A 163 -37.98 23.47 -6.87
N GLU A 164 -37.63 22.47 -6.08
CA GLU A 164 -38.42 22.16 -4.89
C GLU A 164 -37.55 21.68 -3.73
N LYS A 165 -37.88 22.29 -2.59
CA LYS A 165 -37.22 22.27 -1.30
C LYS A 165 -37.44 20.93 -0.59
N VAL A 166 -36.40 20.54 0.16
CA VAL A 166 -36.45 20.14 1.58
C VAL A 166 -37.65 19.30 2.02
N PHE A 167 -37.38 18.04 2.36
CA PHE A 167 -38.06 17.37 3.47
C PHE A 167 -37.05 16.55 4.28
N CYS A 168 -36.77 17.01 5.49
CA CYS A 168 -36.26 16.20 6.59
C CYS A 168 -37.45 15.55 7.29
N CYS A 169 -37.36 14.26 7.63
CA CYS A 169 -37.68 13.76 8.97
C CYS A 169 -37.21 12.31 9.16
N SER A 170 -36.25 12.16 10.08
CA SER A 170 -36.13 11.16 11.15
C SER A 170 -37.33 10.20 11.34
N ASP A 171 -37.10 8.88 11.50
CA ASP A 171 -36.86 8.27 12.82
C ASP A 171 -36.79 6.71 12.83
N ILE A 172 -35.79 6.21 13.57
CA ILE A 172 -35.77 5.03 14.47
C ILE A 172 -35.84 3.59 13.89
N CYS A 173 -34.69 2.88 13.92
CA CYS A 173 -34.45 1.64 14.70
C CYS A 173 -33.03 1.04 14.46
N HIS A 174 -32.29 0.86 15.58
CA HIS A 174 -31.28 -0.17 15.98
C HIS A 174 -30.60 -1.06 14.90
N SER A 175 -29.31 -1.45 14.94
CA SER A 175 -28.16 -1.35 15.86
C SER A 175 -26.94 -2.00 15.16
N GLU A 176 -25.73 -1.83 15.73
CA GLU A 176 -24.45 -2.54 15.43
C GLU A 176 -23.57 -1.91 14.33
N GLU A 177 -22.70 -0.97 14.69
CA GLU A 177 -21.30 -1.15 15.12
C GLU A 177 -20.29 -1.12 13.96
N SER A 178 -19.83 0.09 13.63
CA SER A 178 -18.45 0.31 13.20
C SER A 178 -17.99 1.72 13.59
N GLU A 179 -16.95 1.76 14.43
CA GLU A 179 -16.38 2.98 15.02
C GLU A 179 -15.72 3.88 13.98
N THR A 180 -16.48 4.81 13.42
CA THR A 180 -15.89 6.05 12.91
C THR A 180 -15.57 6.94 14.12
N VAL A 181 -14.28 7.09 14.40
CA VAL A 181 -13.70 7.90 15.46
C VAL A 181 -14.26 9.33 15.47
N ASN A 182 -15.28 9.53 16.31
CA ASN A 182 -15.65 10.64 17.19
C ASN A 182 -15.11 12.08 16.96
N ASP A 183 -14.98 12.54 15.72
CA ASP A 183 -14.63 13.95 15.41
C ASP A 183 -15.67 14.96 15.98
N SER A 184 -16.92 14.50 16.12
CA SER A 184 -18.03 15.24 16.78
C SER A 184 -17.80 15.49 18.28
N LYS A 185 -17.15 14.58 19.00
CA LYS A 185 -16.84 14.77 20.44
C LYS A 185 -15.71 15.77 20.65
N TYR A 186 -14.71 15.78 19.76
CA TYR A 186 -13.61 16.74 19.86
C TYR A 186 -14.08 18.15 19.51
N THR A 187 -14.87 18.31 18.46
CA THR A 187 -15.46 19.61 18.07
C THR A 187 -16.41 20.16 19.14
N SER A 188 -17.22 19.33 19.80
CA SER A 188 -18.08 19.76 20.92
C SER A 188 -17.28 20.12 22.18
N ARG A 189 -16.18 19.41 22.47
CA ARG A 189 -15.27 19.76 23.58
C ARG A 189 -14.53 21.07 23.34
N VAL A 190 -14.04 21.29 22.12
CA VAL A 190 -13.34 22.54 21.73
C VAL A 190 -14.29 23.73 21.79
N THR A 191 -15.51 23.61 21.27
CA THR A 191 -16.51 24.69 21.33
C THR A 191 -16.91 25.03 22.77
N ASN A 192 -17.03 24.04 23.67
CA ASN A 192 -17.28 24.27 25.08
C ASN A 192 -16.10 24.96 25.79
N LEU A 193 -14.86 24.59 25.47
CA LEU A 193 -13.66 25.26 25.97
C LEU A 193 -13.61 26.73 25.53
N ILE A 194 -13.90 27.01 24.26
CA ILE A 194 -13.96 28.38 23.73
C ILE A 194 -15.03 29.20 24.46
N LYS A 195 -16.21 28.65 24.74
CA LYS A 195 -17.26 29.32 25.51
C LYS A 195 -16.79 29.66 26.93
N LYS A 196 -16.18 28.71 27.64
CA LYS A 196 -15.63 28.95 29.00
C LYS A 196 -14.53 30.01 28.98
N LEU A 197 -13.66 30.00 27.97
CA LEU A 197 -12.56 30.96 27.86
C LEU A 197 -13.07 32.39 27.62
N ARG A 198 -14.13 32.55 26.80
CA ARG A 198 -14.82 33.84 26.62
C ARG A 198 -15.50 34.32 27.91
N GLN A 199 -16.10 33.41 28.68
CA GLN A 199 -16.71 33.75 29.96
C GLN A 199 -15.68 34.23 31.00
N ILE A 200 -14.56 33.52 31.12
CA ILE A 200 -13.45 33.93 32.01
C ILE A 200 -12.89 35.29 31.59
N LYS A 201 -12.71 35.52 30.28
CA LYS A 201 -12.27 36.83 29.77
C LYS A 201 -13.25 37.95 30.14
N LYS A 202 -14.56 37.70 30.06
CA LYS A 202 -15.59 38.66 30.49
C LYS A 202 -15.53 38.94 32.00
N GLN A 203 -15.34 37.91 32.83
CA GLN A 203 -15.18 38.07 34.28
C GLN A 203 -13.91 38.85 34.66
N ASN A 204 -12.77 38.58 34.00
CA ASN A 204 -11.54 39.32 34.22
C ASN A 204 -11.66 40.81 33.86
N VAL A 205 -12.44 41.16 32.83
CA VAL A 205 -12.71 42.57 32.49
C VAL A 205 -13.53 43.25 33.60
N LEU A 206 -14.54 42.57 34.15
CA LEU A 206 -15.34 43.09 35.26
C LEU A 206 -14.50 43.28 36.52
N LEU A 207 -13.71 42.28 36.91
CA LEU A 207 -12.83 42.37 38.09
C LEU A 207 -11.80 43.49 37.95
N ASN A 208 -11.23 43.70 36.76
CA ASN A 208 -10.32 44.83 36.51
C ASN A 208 -11.02 46.18 36.61
N SER A 209 -12.28 46.28 36.14
CA SER A 209 -13.05 47.52 36.30
C SER A 209 -13.37 47.83 37.77
N GLU A 210 -13.67 46.81 38.56
CA GLU A 210 -13.92 46.93 40.01
C GLU A 210 -12.65 47.27 40.78
N LEU A 211 -11.51 46.65 40.46
CA LEU A 211 -10.21 47.01 41.03
C LEU A 211 -9.85 48.47 40.76
N ASN A 212 -10.09 48.96 39.55
CA ASN A 212 -9.86 50.36 39.22
C ASN A 212 -10.81 51.29 39.99
N ALA A 213 -12.08 50.92 40.15
CA ALA A 213 -13.02 51.69 40.96
C ALA A 213 -12.58 51.77 42.44
N LEU A 214 -12.18 50.65 43.03
CA LEU A 214 -11.66 50.60 44.41
C LEU A 214 -10.35 51.39 44.56
N ARG A 215 -9.51 51.42 43.53
CA ARG A 215 -8.27 52.20 43.53
C ARG A 215 -8.54 53.71 43.52
N GLU A 216 -9.51 54.16 42.72
CA GLU A 216 -9.95 55.57 42.72
C GLU A 216 -10.69 55.94 44.01
N GLU A 217 -11.45 55.01 44.60
CA GLU A 217 -12.10 55.22 45.90
C GLU A 217 -11.06 55.33 47.04
N ALA A 218 -10.01 54.51 47.02
CA ALA A 218 -8.92 54.62 47.98
C ALA A 218 -8.14 55.95 47.83
N LYS A 219 -8.01 56.43 46.59
CA LYS A 219 -7.33 57.70 46.29
C LYS A 219 -8.14 58.91 46.75
N THR A 220 -9.46 58.90 46.54
CA THR A 220 -10.37 59.96 47.02
C THR A 220 -10.49 59.98 48.55
N ARG A 221 -10.51 58.81 49.22
CA ARG A 221 -10.46 58.74 50.69
C ARG A 221 -9.13 59.21 51.29
N ALA A 222 -8.02 59.07 50.56
CA ALA A 222 -6.72 59.59 51.00
C ALA A 222 -6.66 61.13 50.93
N ASP A 223 -7.32 61.75 49.95
CA ASP A 223 -7.41 63.21 49.82
C ASP A 223 -8.42 63.86 50.80
N ASP A 224 -9.54 63.18 51.12
CA ASP A 224 -10.53 63.67 52.10
C ASP A 224 -10.05 63.54 53.57
N SER A 225 -9.02 62.72 53.82
CA SER A 225 -8.39 62.54 55.14
C SER A 225 -7.53 63.74 55.59
N LEU A 226 -7.16 64.64 54.68
CA LEU A 226 -6.31 65.80 55.03
C LEU A 226 -7.08 67.03 55.56
N ASN A 227 -8.43 67.00 55.59
CA ASN A 227 -9.24 68.18 55.92
C ASN A 227 -10.08 68.09 57.21
N MET A 228 -9.85 67.09 58.08
CA MET A 228 -10.73 66.86 59.24
C MET A 228 -9.95 66.51 60.53
N LEU A 229 -9.03 67.37 60.97
CA LEU A 229 -8.50 67.35 62.35
C LEU A 229 -8.03 68.76 62.77
N LYS A 230 -8.99 69.68 62.91
CA LYS A 230 -8.85 70.88 63.76
C LYS A 230 -9.64 70.61 65.05
N VAL A 231 -8.97 70.04 66.06
CA VAL A 231 -9.50 70.01 67.43
C VAL A 231 -8.51 70.72 68.34
N ASN A 232 -9.07 71.69 69.04
CA ASN A 232 -8.46 72.62 69.97
C ASN A 232 -7.57 71.91 71.00
N ASN A 233 -6.34 72.40 71.17
CA ASN A 233 -5.55 72.17 72.39
C ASN A 233 -5.01 73.52 72.86
N GLY A 234 -5.78 74.17 73.73
CA GLY A 234 -5.35 75.32 74.49
C GLY A 234 -5.47 75.00 75.96
N THR A 235 -4.38 74.56 76.61
CA THR A 235 -4.07 74.98 77.99
C THR A 235 -2.64 74.58 78.38
N SER A 236 -1.86 75.60 78.74
CA SER A 236 -0.95 75.63 79.89
C SER A 236 0.19 74.59 79.97
N THR A 237 1.42 75.06 79.74
CA THR A 237 2.42 75.09 80.82
C THR A 237 3.57 76.01 80.43
N ASN A 238 3.59 77.17 81.08
CA ASN A 238 4.62 78.17 81.04
C ASN A 238 5.82 77.64 81.86
N ILE A 239 6.85 77.08 81.19
CA ILE A 239 8.09 76.66 81.85
C ILE A 239 9.30 77.20 81.05
N CYS A 240 9.98 78.16 81.68
CA CYS A 240 11.41 78.48 81.57
C CYS A 240 12.01 78.63 80.15
N ILE A 241 11.93 79.85 79.61
CA ILE A 241 12.34 80.20 78.24
C ILE A 241 13.87 80.25 78.03
N GLN A 242 14.72 80.21 79.07
CA GLN A 242 16.17 80.41 78.87
C GLN A 242 17.03 79.13 78.77
N SER A 243 16.53 77.94 79.11
CA SER A 243 17.20 76.65 78.82
C SER A 243 16.63 75.91 77.59
N SER A 244 15.54 76.43 77.02
CA SER A 244 14.77 75.81 75.93
C SER A 244 15.40 75.95 74.54
N THR A 245 16.17 77.01 74.29
CA THR A 245 16.86 77.27 73.02
C THR A 245 18.02 76.31 72.76
N GLY A 246 18.75 75.91 73.81
CA GLY A 246 19.80 74.89 73.72
C GLY A 246 19.24 73.50 73.37
N ASN A 247 18.13 73.12 74.02
CA ASN A 247 17.45 71.85 73.74
C ASN A 247 16.79 71.82 72.36
N LEU A 248 16.20 72.92 71.91
CA LEU A 248 15.62 73.04 70.57
C LEU A 248 16.71 72.91 69.47
N ASN A 249 17.85 73.57 69.66
CA ASN A 249 18.99 73.46 68.73
C ASN A 249 19.56 72.04 68.71
N CYS A 250 19.65 71.37 69.88
CA CYS A 250 20.06 69.97 69.95
C CYS A 250 19.08 69.04 69.20
N LEU A 251 17.77 69.22 69.39
CA LEU A 251 16.74 68.47 68.65
C LEU A 251 16.79 68.74 67.14
N LYS A 252 17.03 69.99 66.74
CA LYS A 252 17.18 70.36 65.33
C LYS A 252 18.40 69.69 64.69
N ASN A 253 19.54 69.67 65.39
CA ASN A 253 20.74 68.98 64.92
C ASN A 253 20.50 67.46 64.82
N LYS A 254 19.85 66.84 65.81
CA LYS A 254 19.48 65.42 65.75
C LYS A 254 18.52 65.11 64.60
N LEU A 255 17.56 65.99 64.34
CA LEU A 255 16.63 65.83 63.21
C LEU A 255 17.38 65.93 61.88
N GLN A 256 18.34 66.85 61.77
CA GLN A 256 19.20 67.00 60.60
C GLN A 256 20.07 65.75 60.38
N GLU A 257 20.71 65.23 61.43
CA GLU A 257 21.48 63.97 61.37
C GLU A 257 20.61 62.78 60.93
N VAL A 258 19.39 62.66 61.47
CA VAL A 258 18.44 61.62 61.05
C VAL A 258 18.02 61.81 59.60
N GLN A 259 17.84 63.04 59.14
CA GLN A 259 17.49 63.34 57.75
C GLN A 259 18.63 63.03 56.78
N GLU A 260 19.87 63.36 57.14
CA GLU A 260 21.08 63.01 56.37
C GLU A 260 21.30 61.51 56.34
N SER A 261 21.12 60.82 57.48
CA SER A 261 21.17 59.36 57.57
C SER A 261 20.09 58.70 56.71
N LYS A 262 18.86 59.22 56.73
CA LYS A 262 17.77 58.75 55.87
C LYS A 262 18.12 58.93 54.39
N ASN A 263 18.67 60.07 54.00
CA ASN A 263 19.05 60.32 52.61
C ASN A 263 20.17 59.37 52.15
N SER A 264 21.18 59.15 52.99
CA SER A 264 22.24 58.16 52.73
C SER A 264 21.70 56.73 52.63
N LEU A 265 20.70 56.38 53.45
CA LEU A 265 20.04 55.08 53.35
C LEU A 265 19.21 54.94 52.05
N ILE A 266 18.51 55.99 51.64
CA ILE A 266 17.77 56.01 50.35
C ILE A 266 18.74 55.83 49.19
N GLU A 267 19.88 56.52 49.21
CA GLU A 267 20.91 56.41 48.17
C GLU A 267 21.51 54.99 48.11
N THR A 268 21.85 54.40 49.26
CA THR A 268 22.34 53.02 49.32
C THR A 268 21.29 52.00 48.88
N ILE A 269 20.01 52.21 49.21
CA ILE A 269 18.91 51.37 48.69
C ILE A 269 18.82 51.48 47.16
N SER A 270 18.92 52.70 46.61
CA SER A 270 18.91 52.90 45.15
C SER A 270 20.08 52.18 44.48
N GLN A 271 21.29 52.30 45.02
CA GLN A 271 22.47 51.59 44.49
C GLN A 271 22.32 50.06 44.58
N LEU A 272 21.72 49.54 45.66
CA LEU A 272 21.43 48.11 45.79
C LEU A 272 20.34 47.64 44.80
N GLN A 273 19.38 48.49 44.48
CA GLN A 273 18.37 48.19 43.46
C GLN A 273 19.00 48.13 42.06
N ASP A 274 19.85 49.09 41.71
CA ASP A 274 20.54 49.12 40.41
C ASP A 274 21.47 47.91 40.24
N THR A 275 22.21 47.55 41.29
CA THR A 275 23.07 46.35 41.26
C THR A 275 22.25 45.07 41.15
N LEU A 276 21.10 44.97 41.83
CA LEU A 276 20.19 43.84 41.71
C LEU A 276 19.62 43.71 40.29
N GLU A 277 19.20 44.81 39.67
CA GLU A 277 18.71 44.82 38.29
C GLU A 277 19.80 44.42 37.29
N PHE A 278 21.03 44.92 37.48
CA PHE A 278 22.19 44.51 36.71
C PHE A 278 22.44 42.99 36.82
N PHE A 279 22.43 42.44 38.04
CA PHE A 279 22.59 40.99 38.24
C PHE A 279 21.45 40.19 37.61
N HIS A 280 20.21 40.67 37.69
CA HIS A 280 19.08 40.00 37.05
C HIS A 280 19.23 40.00 35.52
N SER A 281 19.61 41.12 34.93
CA SER A 281 19.86 41.25 33.49
C SER A 281 20.98 40.31 33.03
N MET A 282 22.11 40.30 33.74
CA MET A 282 23.24 39.41 33.48
C MET A 282 22.84 37.93 33.57
N LYS A 283 22.10 37.53 34.61
CA LYS A 283 21.63 36.14 34.76
C LYS A 283 20.62 35.75 33.68
N LYS A 284 19.76 36.67 33.25
CA LYS A 284 18.84 36.45 32.13
C LYS A 284 19.61 36.20 30.84
N GLN A 285 20.68 36.96 30.57
CA GLN A 285 21.53 36.78 29.40
C GLN A 285 22.28 35.43 29.45
N GLU A 286 22.83 35.05 30.61
CA GLU A 286 23.51 33.75 30.81
C GLU A 286 22.56 32.57 30.52
N VAL A 287 21.32 32.63 31.01
CA VAL A 287 20.30 31.62 30.71
C VAL A 287 20.00 31.55 29.21
N GLN A 288 19.85 32.70 28.55
CA GLN A 288 19.60 32.75 27.10
C GLN A 288 20.77 32.17 26.29
N GLU A 289 22.01 32.42 26.71
CA GLU A 289 23.20 31.88 26.07
C GLU A 289 23.29 30.35 26.22
N ILE A 290 23.04 29.83 27.42
CA ILE A 290 22.99 28.39 27.68
C ILE A 290 21.87 27.73 26.85
N GLU A 291 20.68 28.33 26.81
CA GLU A 291 19.58 27.84 25.98
C GLU A 291 19.93 27.82 24.48
N ALA A 292 20.57 28.87 23.97
CA ALA A 292 21.01 28.95 22.58
C ALA A 292 22.05 27.87 22.27
N LYS A 293 23.01 27.65 23.18
CA LYS A 293 24.03 26.61 23.05
C LYS A 293 23.42 25.21 23.02
N HIS A 294 22.50 24.89 23.93
CA HIS A 294 21.80 23.60 23.92
C HIS A 294 20.95 23.41 22.66
N LYS A 295 20.25 24.45 22.18
CA LYS A 295 19.50 24.40 20.92
C LYS A 295 20.43 24.08 19.73
N LEU A 296 21.63 24.68 19.70
CA LEU A 296 22.62 24.41 18.67
C LEU A 296 23.16 22.97 18.74
N GLU A 297 23.45 22.46 19.94
CA GLU A 297 23.90 21.07 20.14
C GLU A 297 22.83 20.05 19.71
N ILE A 298 21.56 20.31 20.03
CA ILE A 298 20.44 19.48 19.55
C ILE A 298 20.37 19.49 18.02
N LEU A 299 20.57 20.65 17.36
CA LEU A 299 20.58 20.74 15.90
C LEU A 299 21.75 19.96 15.29
N LYS A 300 22.96 20.04 15.88
CA LYS A 300 24.13 19.27 15.45
C LYS A 300 23.89 17.77 15.59
N LEU A 301 23.35 17.32 16.72
CA LEU A 301 23.02 15.91 16.94
C LEU A 301 21.96 15.42 15.95
N LYS A 302 20.90 16.22 15.70
CA LYS A 302 19.88 15.91 14.68
C LYS A 302 20.43 15.88 13.26
N ALA A 303 21.47 16.66 12.96
CA ALA A 303 22.15 16.61 11.66
C ALA A 303 22.97 15.32 11.53
N SER A 304 23.79 15.00 12.54
CA SER A 304 24.59 13.77 12.58
C SER A 304 23.73 12.51 12.46
N ILE A 305 22.63 12.41 13.21
CA ILE A 305 21.72 11.25 13.13
C ILE A 305 21.10 11.12 11.73
N ARG A 306 20.76 12.24 11.08
CA ARG A 306 20.22 12.21 9.72
C ARG A 306 21.26 11.73 8.71
N GLU A 307 22.50 12.20 8.84
CA GLU A 307 23.63 11.78 8.00
C GLU A 307 23.91 10.27 8.15
N ASP A 308 23.91 9.76 9.38
CA ASP A 308 24.09 8.33 9.66
C ASP A 308 22.96 7.48 9.08
N ILE A 309 21.71 7.93 9.20
CA ILE A 309 20.55 7.25 8.60
C ILE A 309 20.65 7.26 7.08
N THR A 310 21.05 8.37 6.47
CA THR A 310 21.22 8.44 5.01
C THR A 310 22.35 7.53 4.53
N ALA A 311 23.50 7.55 5.20
CA ALA A 311 24.64 6.69 4.86
C ALA A 311 24.31 5.21 5.01
N LYS A 312 23.55 4.83 6.05
CA LYS A 312 23.09 3.45 6.24
C LYS A 312 22.15 3.00 5.11
N LYS A 313 21.17 3.84 4.73
CA LYS A 313 20.23 3.53 3.64
C LYS A 313 20.93 3.46 2.28
N GLU A 314 21.90 4.34 2.04
CA GLU A 314 22.70 4.33 0.81
C GLU A 314 23.54 3.05 0.71
N LYS A 315 24.14 2.61 1.83
CA LYS A 315 24.84 1.33 1.90
C LYS A 315 23.93 0.13 1.62
N GLU A 316 22.74 0.10 2.22
CA GLU A 316 21.74 -0.97 1.97
C GLU A 316 21.29 -1.00 0.50
N LEU A 317 21.12 0.17 -0.13
CA LEU A 317 20.80 0.27 -1.56
C LEU A 317 21.93 -0.24 -2.45
N GLU A 318 23.19 0.08 -2.14
CA GLU A 318 24.32 -0.39 -2.93
C GLU A 318 24.53 -1.91 -2.79
N GLU A 319 24.37 -2.47 -1.58
CA GLU A 319 24.39 -3.92 -1.36
C GLU A 319 23.27 -4.64 -2.15
N LEU A 320 22.08 -4.05 -2.20
CA LEU A 320 20.95 -4.60 -2.96
C LEU A 320 21.22 -4.55 -4.47
N LYS A 321 21.76 -3.44 -4.96
CA LYS A 321 22.17 -3.27 -6.36
C LYS A 321 23.23 -4.29 -6.77
N GLN A 322 24.24 -4.51 -5.92
CA GLN A 322 25.27 -5.52 -6.14
C GLN A 322 24.66 -6.94 -6.23
N LYS A 323 23.72 -7.29 -5.35
CA LYS A 323 23.01 -8.59 -5.41
C LYS A 323 22.24 -8.80 -6.72
N TYR A 324 21.54 -7.76 -7.20
CA TYR A 324 20.84 -7.85 -8.48
C TYR A 324 21.81 -7.96 -9.65
N GLU A 325 22.91 -7.21 -9.65
CA GLU A 325 23.94 -7.31 -10.68
C GLU A 325 24.59 -8.70 -10.73
N GLU A 326 24.92 -9.29 -9.57
CA GLU A 326 25.40 -10.67 -9.48
C GLU A 326 24.38 -11.69 -10.02
N THR A 327 23.10 -11.47 -9.76
CA THR A 327 22.02 -12.37 -10.23
C THR A 327 21.84 -12.28 -11.74
N ILE A 328 21.86 -11.06 -12.30
CA ILE A 328 21.83 -10.83 -13.75
C ILE A 328 23.04 -11.50 -14.42
N ASN A 329 24.24 -11.32 -13.87
CA ASN A 329 25.46 -11.94 -14.39
C ASN A 329 25.40 -13.47 -14.32
N LYS A 330 24.84 -14.05 -13.26
CA LYS A 330 24.62 -15.51 -13.15
C LYS A 330 23.64 -16.01 -14.23
N LEU A 331 22.53 -15.31 -14.43
CA LEU A 331 21.53 -15.67 -15.46
C LEU A 331 22.11 -15.55 -16.87
N GLN A 332 22.86 -14.48 -17.17
CA GLN A 332 23.52 -14.30 -18.46
C GLN A 332 24.55 -15.42 -18.73
N ASN A 333 25.35 -15.78 -17.73
CA ASN A 333 26.32 -16.87 -17.84
C ASN A 333 25.64 -18.23 -18.06
N ASN A 334 24.52 -18.49 -17.37
CA ASN A 334 23.75 -19.72 -17.57
C ASN A 334 23.13 -19.79 -18.97
N ASN A 335 22.50 -18.71 -19.43
CA ASN A 335 21.93 -18.63 -20.76
C ASN A 335 22.99 -18.82 -21.85
N THR A 336 24.19 -18.24 -21.67
CA THR A 336 25.30 -18.40 -22.62
C THR A 336 25.72 -19.87 -22.70
N LYS A 337 25.85 -20.56 -21.57
CA LYS A 337 26.17 -22.00 -21.53
C LYS A 337 25.08 -22.85 -22.18
N GLU A 338 23.80 -22.53 -21.96
CA GLU A 338 22.69 -23.23 -22.60
C GLU A 338 22.67 -23.00 -24.12
N MET A 339 22.92 -21.78 -24.57
CA MET A 339 23.07 -21.47 -26.00
C MET A 339 24.22 -22.27 -26.63
N ASP A 340 25.39 -22.33 -25.98
CA ASP A 340 26.52 -23.12 -26.46
C ASP A 340 26.21 -24.62 -26.51
N ASN A 341 25.51 -25.14 -25.51
CA ASN A 341 25.05 -26.53 -25.49
C ASN A 341 24.06 -26.83 -26.61
N ILE A 342 23.06 -25.95 -26.82
CA ILE A 342 22.09 -26.08 -27.90
C ILE A 342 22.82 -26.06 -29.25
N LYS A 343 23.76 -25.12 -29.43
CA LYS A 343 24.56 -25.01 -30.64
C LYS A 343 25.37 -26.28 -30.92
N LEU A 344 26.02 -26.83 -29.90
CA LEU A 344 26.77 -28.08 -30.02
C LEU A 344 25.88 -29.28 -30.40
N VAL A 345 24.68 -29.37 -29.80
CA VAL A 345 23.69 -30.40 -30.13
C VAL A 345 23.15 -30.23 -31.55
N THR A 346 22.87 -29.00 -32.00
CA THR A 346 22.41 -28.73 -33.36
C THR A 346 23.49 -29.06 -34.38
N ASP A 347 24.74 -28.66 -34.14
CA ASP A 347 25.86 -28.93 -35.03
C ASP A 347 26.13 -30.43 -35.14
N SER A 348 26.02 -31.17 -34.03
CA SER A 348 26.11 -32.64 -34.04
C SER A 348 25.01 -33.29 -34.87
N LYS A 349 23.75 -32.83 -34.75
CA LYS A 349 22.63 -33.32 -35.56
C LYS A 349 22.79 -32.98 -37.04
N ILE A 350 23.27 -31.79 -37.36
CA ILE A 350 23.57 -31.38 -38.74
C ILE A 350 24.61 -32.34 -39.34
N ALA A 351 25.72 -32.58 -38.63
CA ALA A 351 26.76 -33.49 -39.09
C ALA A 351 26.25 -34.94 -39.28
N GLU A 352 25.34 -35.42 -38.43
CA GLU A 352 24.68 -36.73 -38.61
C GLU A 352 23.81 -36.77 -39.87
N LYS A 353 23.03 -35.72 -40.12
CA LYS A 353 22.18 -35.61 -41.31
C LYS A 353 23.00 -35.50 -42.59
N ASP A 354 24.10 -34.76 -42.58
CA ASP A 354 25.01 -34.64 -43.71
C ASP A 354 25.64 -35.99 -44.07
N LYS A 355 26.05 -36.78 -43.06
CA LYS A 355 26.52 -38.16 -43.27
C LYS A 355 25.43 -39.05 -43.89
N LEU A 356 24.18 -38.94 -43.41
CA LEU A 356 23.07 -39.70 -43.97
C LEU A 356 22.77 -39.32 -45.42
N ILE A 357 22.79 -38.02 -45.74
CA ILE A 357 22.63 -37.51 -47.11
C ILE A 357 23.74 -38.09 -47.99
N GLN A 358 25.00 -38.04 -47.55
CA GLN A 358 26.12 -38.60 -48.29
C GLN A 358 25.95 -40.10 -48.57
N CYS A 359 25.51 -40.90 -47.58
CA CYS A 359 25.22 -42.32 -47.79
C CYS A 359 24.11 -42.52 -48.82
N LYS A 360 23.06 -41.68 -48.82
CA LYS A 360 21.95 -41.76 -49.77
C LYS A 360 22.35 -41.34 -51.18
N ASP A 361 23.24 -40.37 -51.34
CA ASP A 361 23.78 -39.98 -52.64
C ASP A 361 24.61 -41.12 -53.29
N VAL A 362 25.37 -41.85 -52.48
CA VAL A 362 26.09 -43.05 -52.94
C VAL A 362 25.10 -44.14 -53.40
N GLU A 363 24.04 -44.40 -52.62
CA GLU A 363 22.98 -45.36 -52.98
C GLU A 363 22.26 -44.96 -54.28
N ILE A 364 21.90 -43.69 -54.44
CA ILE A 364 21.29 -43.14 -55.67
C ILE A 364 22.22 -43.37 -56.86
N THR A 365 23.52 -43.09 -56.69
CA THR A 365 24.52 -43.29 -57.75
C THR A 365 24.62 -44.76 -58.15
N GLN A 366 24.62 -45.68 -57.17
CA GLN A 366 24.63 -47.11 -57.42
C GLN A 366 23.38 -47.59 -58.19
N LEU A 367 22.19 -47.13 -57.78
CA LEU A 367 20.94 -47.46 -58.45
C LEU A 367 20.89 -46.92 -59.88
N LYS A 368 21.41 -45.71 -60.12
CA LYS A 368 21.55 -45.15 -61.48
C LYS A 368 22.42 -46.06 -62.37
N CYS A 369 23.58 -46.50 -61.87
CA CYS A 369 24.45 -47.42 -62.60
C CYS A 369 23.75 -48.75 -62.94
N GLN A 370 22.98 -49.32 -61.99
CA GLN A 370 22.20 -50.54 -62.23
C GLN A 370 21.11 -50.35 -63.28
N ILE A 371 20.40 -49.21 -63.25
CA ILE A 371 19.38 -48.88 -64.26
C ILE A 371 20.03 -48.78 -65.64
N ASP A 372 21.18 -48.13 -65.77
CA ASP A 372 21.88 -47.98 -67.04
C ASP A 372 22.42 -49.32 -67.56
N GLU A 373 22.80 -50.23 -66.66
CA GLU A 373 23.14 -51.61 -67.01
C GLU A 373 21.93 -52.41 -67.49
N ILE A 374 20.79 -52.33 -66.80
CA ILE A 374 19.54 -52.96 -67.23
C ILE A 374 19.10 -52.43 -68.60
N LYS A 375 19.19 -51.10 -68.83
CA LYS A 375 18.88 -50.49 -70.13
C LYS A 375 19.78 -51.02 -71.24
N ARG A 376 21.09 -51.14 -71.00
CA ARG A 376 22.03 -51.78 -71.94
C ARG A 376 21.63 -53.22 -72.25
N ASN A 377 21.32 -54.01 -71.21
CA ASN A 377 20.92 -55.40 -71.35
C ASN A 377 19.59 -55.54 -72.11
N GLN A 378 18.60 -54.69 -71.83
CA GLN A 378 17.33 -54.64 -72.56
C GLN A 378 17.53 -54.24 -74.02
N MET A 379 18.34 -53.23 -74.30
CA MET A 379 18.65 -52.84 -75.68
C MET A 379 19.31 -53.99 -76.44
N ASN A 380 20.23 -54.71 -75.80
CA ASN A 380 20.84 -55.92 -76.38
C ASN A 380 19.80 -57.03 -76.63
N ALA A 381 18.85 -57.24 -75.71
CA ALA A 381 17.78 -58.22 -75.86
C ALA A 381 16.77 -57.83 -76.95
N ILE A 382 16.38 -56.56 -77.01
CA ILE A 382 15.51 -56.02 -78.07
C ILE A 382 16.21 -56.17 -79.41
N ASN A 383 17.49 -55.83 -79.51
CA ASN A 383 18.27 -56.06 -80.73
C ASN A 383 18.27 -57.54 -81.12
N LYS A 384 18.44 -58.49 -80.17
CA LYS A 384 18.32 -59.92 -80.46
C LYS A 384 16.93 -60.33 -80.96
N ILE A 385 15.86 -59.84 -80.33
CA ILE A 385 14.47 -60.16 -80.70
C ILE A 385 14.09 -59.52 -82.04
N LEU A 386 14.61 -58.33 -82.37
CA LEU A 386 14.36 -57.68 -83.66
C LEU A 386 14.92 -58.52 -84.84
N PHE A 387 15.83 -59.46 -84.58
CA PHE A 387 16.42 -60.39 -85.55
C PHE A 387 15.89 -61.83 -85.46
N GLU A 388 15.00 -62.18 -84.51
CA GLU A 388 14.41 -63.52 -84.39
C GLU A 388 12.87 -63.46 -84.31
N LYS A 389 12.19 -64.15 -85.23
CA LYS A 389 10.72 -64.19 -85.33
C LYS A 389 10.08 -64.74 -84.04
N PRO A 390 8.99 -64.13 -83.53
CA PRO A 390 8.40 -64.52 -82.26
C PRO A 390 7.49 -65.74 -82.43
N ASP A 391 7.74 -66.77 -81.63
CA ASP A 391 6.90 -67.96 -81.52
C ASP A 391 5.88 -67.78 -80.39
N ILE A 392 4.60 -67.78 -80.75
CA ILE A 392 3.44 -67.48 -79.90
C ILE A 392 2.85 -68.81 -79.42
N SER A 393 3.30 -69.35 -78.29
CA SER A 393 2.67 -70.56 -77.72
C SER A 393 2.81 -70.79 -76.21
N LYS A 394 3.15 -69.77 -75.39
CA LYS A 394 3.30 -69.93 -73.92
C LYS A 394 2.58 -68.85 -73.09
N SER A 395 1.31 -68.56 -73.40
CA SER A 395 0.51 -67.58 -72.66
C SER A 395 -0.12 -68.13 -71.38
N SER A 396 -0.38 -69.44 -71.25
CA SER A 396 -1.12 -70.00 -70.11
C SER A 396 -0.30 -70.14 -68.81
N SER A 397 0.99 -70.47 -68.88
CA SER A 397 1.82 -70.66 -67.67
C SER A 397 2.25 -69.33 -67.04
N LYS A 398 2.32 -68.26 -67.84
CA LYS A 398 2.65 -66.91 -67.36
C LYS A 398 1.53 -66.31 -66.52
N THR A 399 0.27 -66.61 -66.84
CA THR A 399 -0.90 -66.11 -66.08
C THR A 399 -0.90 -66.67 -64.66
N GLU A 400 -0.61 -67.96 -64.50
CA GLU A 400 -0.56 -68.63 -63.18
C GLU A 400 0.64 -68.14 -62.33
N GLU A 401 1.78 -67.83 -62.97
CA GLU A 401 2.93 -67.25 -62.27
C GLU A 401 2.68 -65.80 -61.81
N LEU A 402 1.97 -65.01 -62.64
CA LEU A 402 1.53 -63.66 -62.27
C LEU A 402 0.53 -63.68 -61.12
N GLU A 403 -0.40 -64.62 -61.11
CA GLU A 403 -1.37 -64.81 -60.01
C GLU A 403 -0.68 -65.18 -58.69
N LYS A 404 0.36 -66.03 -58.73
CA LYS A 404 1.20 -66.35 -57.55
C LYS A 404 1.99 -65.12 -57.07
N ARG A 405 2.49 -64.27 -57.97
CA ARG A 405 3.17 -63.02 -57.60
C ARG A 405 2.22 -62.00 -56.99
N LEU A 406 1.01 -61.87 -57.54
CA LEU A 406 -0.02 -60.98 -57.02
C LEU A 406 -0.44 -61.38 -55.60
N ASN A 407 -0.68 -62.67 -55.36
CA ASN A 407 -0.96 -63.20 -54.02
C ASN A 407 0.18 -62.95 -53.01
N LYS A 408 1.45 -63.08 -53.43
CA LYS A 408 2.60 -62.74 -52.56
C LYS A 408 2.64 -61.25 -52.23
N MET A 409 2.37 -60.39 -53.22
CA MET A 409 2.33 -58.94 -53.05
C MET A 409 1.20 -58.53 -52.10
N GLU A 410 0.03 -59.15 -52.22
CA GLU A 410 -1.13 -58.87 -51.38
C GLU A 410 -0.89 -59.28 -49.92
N ARG A 411 -0.27 -60.45 -49.68
CA ARG A 411 0.18 -60.85 -48.34
C ARG A 411 1.21 -59.91 -47.73
N ALA A 412 2.16 -59.43 -48.54
CA ALA A 412 3.15 -58.44 -48.08
C ALA A 412 2.49 -57.09 -47.75
N ARG A 413 1.55 -56.63 -48.59
CA ARG A 413 0.75 -55.43 -48.37
C ARG A 413 -0.04 -55.53 -47.06
N PHE A 414 -0.69 -56.65 -46.79
CA PHE A 414 -1.44 -56.85 -45.55
C PHE A 414 -0.54 -56.80 -44.31
N ARG A 415 0.64 -57.42 -44.35
CA ARG A 415 1.62 -57.33 -43.25
C ARG A 415 2.08 -55.90 -43.00
N ASN A 416 2.38 -55.15 -44.07
CA ASN A 416 2.80 -53.76 -43.96
C ASN A 416 1.67 -52.88 -43.42
N ALA A 417 0.43 -53.05 -43.89
CA ALA A 417 -0.74 -52.33 -43.37
C ALA A 417 -0.89 -52.54 -41.86
N ARG A 418 -0.81 -53.80 -41.40
CA ARG A 418 -0.89 -54.15 -39.97
C ARG A 418 0.26 -53.55 -39.15
N ALA A 419 1.47 -53.51 -39.70
CA ALA A 419 2.63 -52.89 -39.04
C ALA A 419 2.47 -51.36 -38.92
N TYR A 420 1.93 -50.71 -39.96
CA TYR A 420 1.66 -49.27 -39.91
C TYR A 420 0.52 -48.93 -38.95
N GLU A 421 -0.53 -49.74 -38.90
CA GLU A 421 -1.63 -49.58 -37.95
C GLU A 421 -1.15 -49.72 -36.50
N ALA A 422 -0.32 -50.73 -36.20
CA ALA A 422 0.30 -50.89 -34.90
C ALA A 422 1.20 -49.69 -34.53
N LYS A 423 1.97 -49.17 -35.49
CA LYS A 423 2.81 -47.98 -35.28
C LYS A 423 1.97 -46.73 -35.04
N LEU A 424 0.84 -46.57 -35.73
CA LEU A 424 -0.09 -45.46 -35.53
C LEU A 424 -0.69 -45.49 -34.13
N ALA A 425 -1.15 -46.66 -33.67
CA ALA A 425 -1.67 -46.86 -32.32
C ALA A 425 -0.60 -46.57 -31.24
N GLN A 426 0.65 -47.00 -31.47
CA GLN A 426 1.77 -46.69 -30.58
C GLN A 426 2.03 -45.18 -30.49
N LEU A 427 2.05 -44.47 -31.64
CA LEU A 427 2.25 -43.03 -31.68
C LEU A 427 1.11 -42.27 -30.99
N GLN A 428 -0.13 -42.73 -31.14
CA GLN A 428 -1.29 -42.16 -30.42
C GLN A 428 -1.15 -42.33 -28.91
N ARG A 429 -0.71 -43.51 -28.44
CA ARG A 429 -0.45 -43.75 -27.01
C ARG A 429 0.69 -42.87 -26.49
N GLN A 430 1.79 -42.72 -27.24
CA GLN A 430 2.91 -41.85 -26.87
C GLN A 430 2.49 -40.38 -26.82
N LYS A 431 1.69 -39.92 -27.79
CA LYS A 431 1.13 -38.56 -27.80
C LYS A 431 0.30 -38.32 -26.53
N HIS A 432 -0.61 -39.23 -26.19
CA HIS A 432 -1.46 -39.10 -25.01
C HIS A 432 -0.65 -39.07 -23.71
N LEU A 433 0.37 -39.94 -23.57
CA LEU A 433 1.26 -39.92 -22.41
C LEU A 433 2.05 -38.61 -22.29
N ALA A 434 2.53 -38.05 -23.41
CA ALA A 434 3.22 -36.76 -23.42
C ALA A 434 2.27 -35.61 -23.02
N GLU A 435 1.02 -35.64 -23.48
CA GLU A 435 0.00 -34.67 -23.11
C GLU A 435 -0.34 -34.73 -21.61
N CYS A 436 -0.54 -35.93 -21.05
CA CYS A 436 -0.73 -36.12 -19.61
C CYS A 436 0.49 -35.65 -18.80
N SER A 437 1.71 -35.91 -19.27
CA SER A 437 2.94 -35.43 -18.62
C SER A 437 3.02 -33.91 -18.59
N LEU A 438 2.65 -33.24 -19.69
CA LEU A 438 2.63 -31.79 -19.77
C LEU A 438 1.55 -31.20 -18.86
N GLN A 439 0.36 -31.80 -18.81
CA GLN A 439 -0.71 -31.39 -17.90
C GLN A 439 -0.27 -31.49 -16.43
N LEU A 440 0.40 -32.58 -16.05
CA LEU A 440 0.95 -32.74 -14.69
C LEU A 440 2.02 -31.68 -14.37
N GLN A 441 2.88 -31.35 -15.32
CA GLN A 441 3.89 -30.31 -15.16
C GLN A 441 3.25 -28.91 -14.99
N LEU A 442 2.22 -28.60 -15.77
CA LEU A 442 1.46 -27.36 -15.65
C LEU A 442 0.74 -27.26 -14.30
N ILE A 443 0.13 -28.36 -13.82
CA ILE A 443 -0.49 -28.40 -12.49
C ILE A 443 0.56 -28.15 -11.42
N LYS A 444 1.73 -28.79 -11.50
CA LYS A 444 2.84 -28.57 -10.57
C LYS A 444 3.30 -27.11 -10.54
N GLN A 445 3.45 -26.47 -11.69
CA GLN A 445 3.81 -25.06 -11.80
C GLN A 445 2.72 -24.14 -11.23
N ARG A 446 1.45 -24.41 -11.52
CA ARG A 446 0.32 -23.65 -10.95
C ARG A 446 0.29 -23.75 -9.43
N THR A 447 0.46 -24.96 -8.86
CA THR A 447 0.53 -25.15 -7.41
C THR A 447 1.73 -24.44 -6.80
N GLN A 448 2.89 -24.45 -7.47
CA GLN A 448 4.06 -23.71 -7.01
C GLN A 448 3.81 -22.21 -6.95
N VAL A 449 3.28 -21.61 -8.01
CA VAL A 449 2.96 -20.16 -8.04
C VAL A 449 1.92 -19.80 -6.99
N ILE A 450 0.90 -20.65 -6.78
CA ILE A 450 -0.09 -20.43 -5.70
C ILE A 450 0.59 -20.41 -4.34
N ASN A 451 1.53 -21.33 -4.06
CA ASN A 451 2.24 -21.36 -2.79
C ASN A 451 3.14 -20.13 -2.62
N GLU A 452 3.87 -19.71 -3.67
CA GLU A 452 4.70 -18.50 -3.64
C GLU A 452 3.86 -17.25 -3.33
N VAL A 453 2.70 -17.10 -3.97
CA VAL A 453 1.76 -15.99 -3.70
C VAL A 453 1.19 -16.05 -2.28
N VAL A 454 0.86 -17.25 -1.77
CA VAL A 454 0.38 -17.42 -0.40
C VAL A 454 1.47 -17.05 0.62
N ASP A 455 2.72 -17.45 0.38
CA ASP A 455 3.85 -17.13 1.25
C ASP A 455 4.16 -15.62 1.24
N GLU A 456 4.11 -14.97 0.07
CA GLU A 456 4.25 -13.51 -0.07
C GLU A 456 3.15 -12.77 0.68
N ASN A 457 1.88 -13.14 0.46
CA ASN A 457 0.73 -12.55 1.17
C ASN A 457 0.83 -12.75 2.69
N GLN A 458 1.29 -13.91 3.14
CA GLN A 458 1.48 -14.18 4.57
C GLN A 458 2.60 -13.32 5.16
N ALA A 459 3.70 -13.10 4.43
CA ALA A 459 4.79 -12.22 4.84
C ALA A 459 4.35 -10.74 4.91
N GLU A 460 3.56 -10.28 3.93
CA GLU A 460 2.98 -8.93 3.92
C GLU A 460 2.03 -8.72 5.09
N LEU A 461 1.13 -9.69 5.35
CA LEU A 461 0.21 -9.64 6.47
C LEU A 461 0.94 -9.58 7.81
N THR A 462 1.99 -10.40 7.98
CA THR A 462 2.83 -10.41 9.18
C THR A 462 3.52 -9.06 9.36
N THR A 463 4.08 -8.49 8.29
CA THR A 463 4.72 -7.17 8.32
C THR A 463 3.74 -6.04 8.67
N ALA A 464 2.51 -6.11 8.14
CA ALA A 464 1.46 -5.14 8.46
C ALA A 464 1.03 -5.25 9.93
N LEU A 465 0.94 -6.47 10.45
CA LEU A 465 0.62 -6.75 11.85
C LEU A 465 1.73 -6.22 12.78
N ASP A 466 2.99 -6.46 12.46
CA ASP A 466 4.14 -5.95 13.23
C ASP A 466 4.16 -4.41 13.25
N LYS A 467 3.85 -3.75 12.13
CA LYS A 467 3.73 -2.28 12.06
C LYS A 467 2.58 -1.77 12.92
N LEU A 468 1.45 -2.47 12.95
CA LEU A 468 0.30 -2.09 13.77
C LEU A 468 0.60 -2.29 15.26
N GLU A 469 1.21 -3.41 15.63
CA GLU A 469 1.66 -3.70 16.99
C GLU A 469 2.69 -2.66 17.47
N GLY A 470 3.63 -2.28 16.59
CA GLY A 470 4.59 -1.20 16.86
C GLY A 470 3.91 0.13 17.18
N LYS A 471 2.94 0.56 16.35
CA LYS A 471 2.14 1.78 16.60
C LYS A 471 1.34 1.68 17.90
N TYR A 472 0.77 0.52 18.20
CA TYR A 472 0.04 0.30 19.44
C TYR A 472 0.96 0.44 20.67
N LYS A 473 2.16 -0.16 20.63
CA LYS A 473 3.19 -0.01 21.66
C LYS A 473 3.60 1.46 21.86
N GLU A 474 3.79 2.21 20.78
CA GLU A 474 4.11 3.64 20.84
C GLU A 474 3.00 4.47 21.48
N ILE A 475 1.74 4.22 21.11
CA ILE A 475 0.57 4.91 21.71
C ILE A 475 0.50 4.60 23.21
N VAL A 476 0.64 3.33 23.60
CA VAL A 476 0.64 2.93 25.02
C VAL A 476 1.77 3.62 25.79
N ALA A 477 2.99 3.63 25.24
CA ALA A 477 4.12 4.33 25.84
C ALA A 477 3.86 5.84 25.98
N SER A 478 3.32 6.49 24.94
CA SER A 478 2.96 7.91 24.96
C SER A 478 1.92 8.24 26.02
N VAL A 479 0.88 7.41 26.15
CA VAL A 479 -0.17 7.56 27.19
C VAL A 479 0.43 7.40 28.59
N GLN A 480 1.30 6.41 28.80
CA GLN A 480 2.00 6.21 30.08
C GLN A 480 2.91 7.40 30.42
N THR A 481 3.71 7.89 29.47
CA THR A 481 4.54 9.09 29.67
C THR A 481 3.69 10.31 30.03
N THR A 482 2.58 10.53 29.32
CA THR A 482 1.65 11.64 29.60
C THR A 482 1.03 11.52 30.99
N ALA A 483 0.66 10.30 31.41
CA ALA A 483 0.11 10.06 32.74
C ALA A 483 1.14 10.33 33.86
N VAL A 484 2.40 9.90 33.67
CA VAL A 484 3.50 10.19 34.61
C VAL A 484 3.78 11.69 34.68
N GLN A 485 3.83 12.37 33.54
CA GLN A 485 4.07 13.81 33.50
C GLN A 485 2.96 14.60 34.19
N ARG A 486 1.70 14.14 34.08
CA ARG A 486 0.57 14.76 34.78
C ARG A 486 0.65 14.56 36.29
N ARG A 487 1.00 13.36 36.76
CA ARG A 487 1.24 13.11 38.20
C ARG A 487 2.36 13.99 38.75
N LEU A 488 3.43 14.19 37.99
CA LEU A 488 4.52 15.09 38.39
C LEU A 488 4.06 16.54 38.49
N GLN A 489 3.26 17.02 37.53
CA GLN A 489 2.67 18.37 37.59
C GLN A 489 1.73 18.53 38.79
N ASP A 490 0.88 17.54 39.05
CA ASP A 490 -0.04 17.54 40.18
C ASP A 490 0.75 17.54 41.52
N GLN A 491 1.87 16.81 41.59
CA GLN A 491 2.77 16.83 42.75
C GLN A 491 3.41 18.21 42.97
N ILE A 492 3.94 18.85 41.93
CA ILE A 492 4.51 20.20 42.00
C ILE A 492 3.44 21.21 42.44
N ALA A 493 2.22 21.09 41.93
CA ALA A 493 1.10 21.95 42.33
C ALA A 493 0.76 21.78 43.81
N LEU A 494 0.72 20.54 44.31
CA LEU A 494 0.50 20.25 45.73
C LEU A 494 1.64 20.80 46.62
N GLU A 495 2.90 20.63 46.22
CA GLU A 495 4.06 21.20 46.93
C GLU A 495 3.99 22.74 46.98
N THR A 496 3.58 23.37 45.87
CA THR A 496 3.37 24.83 45.80
C THR A 496 2.27 25.30 46.75
N ILE A 497 1.15 24.57 46.82
CA ILE A 497 0.04 24.87 47.74
C ILE A 497 0.50 24.68 49.20
N ILE A 498 1.21 23.60 49.51
CA ILE A 498 1.75 23.36 50.85
C ILE A 498 2.71 24.47 51.26
N GLN A 499 3.61 24.90 50.36
CA GLN A 499 4.56 25.98 50.62
C GLN A 499 3.86 27.33 50.83
N ALA A 500 2.77 27.59 50.11
CA ALA A 500 1.96 28.79 50.30
C ALA A 500 1.18 28.79 51.63
N ILE A 501 0.61 27.65 52.04
CA ILE A 501 -0.20 27.52 53.27
C ILE A 501 0.67 27.52 54.51
N CYS A 502 1.77 26.76 54.51
CA CYS A 502 2.64 26.62 55.68
C CYS A 502 3.50 27.88 55.93
N GLY A 503 3.50 28.82 54.98
CA GLY A 503 4.45 29.93 54.94
C GLY A 503 5.86 29.41 54.73
N THR A 504 6.71 30.17 54.03
CA THR A 504 8.15 29.92 53.99
C THR A 504 8.70 30.04 55.42
N ARG A 505 8.70 28.91 56.14
CA ARG A 505 9.41 28.78 57.41
C ARG A 505 10.89 28.55 57.11
N ASP A 506 11.48 29.45 56.31
CA ASP A 506 12.94 29.61 56.17
C ASP A 506 13.46 30.25 57.45
N LYS A 507 13.45 29.46 58.53
CA LYS A 507 14.09 29.79 59.80
C LYS A 507 14.97 28.64 60.26
N TYR A 508 15.93 28.23 59.43
CA TYR A 508 17.14 27.53 59.88
C TYR A 508 18.31 27.96 58.98
N THR A 509 19.03 29.00 59.39
CA THR A 509 20.35 28.96 60.06
C THR A 509 21.52 29.08 59.08
N ASN A 510 21.90 30.33 58.87
CA ASN A 510 23.29 30.76 58.81
C ASN A 510 24.02 30.22 60.06
N LEU A 511 24.88 29.21 59.94
CA LEU A 511 25.89 28.87 60.94
C LEU A 511 27.13 28.25 60.26
N GLN A 512 28.16 29.09 60.20
CA GLN A 512 29.59 28.81 60.29
C GLN A 512 30.33 28.01 59.21
N ALA A 513 31.25 28.74 58.59
CA ALA A 513 32.53 28.27 58.08
C ALA A 513 33.39 27.58 59.16
N GLY A 514 34.13 26.55 58.77
CA GLY A 514 35.44 26.23 59.36
C GLY A 514 35.73 24.76 59.71
N LYS A 515 36.85 24.28 59.14
CA LYS A 515 37.81 23.28 59.65
C LYS A 515 37.61 21.77 59.40
N THR A 516 38.47 21.26 58.50
CA THR A 516 39.55 20.27 58.73
C THR A 516 39.29 18.96 59.51
N MET A 517 39.55 17.84 58.80
CA MET A 517 40.18 16.57 59.23
C MET A 517 39.57 15.69 60.36
N ARG A 518 39.52 14.39 60.01
CA ARG A 518 39.83 13.18 60.80
C ARG A 518 38.73 12.43 61.58
N THR A 519 38.62 11.16 61.17
CA THR A 519 38.53 9.90 61.95
C THR A 519 37.25 9.50 62.70
N ASN A 520 36.79 8.29 62.32
CA ASN A 520 36.25 7.19 63.14
C ASN A 520 35.18 7.48 64.21
N LYS A 521 34.06 6.74 64.10
CA LYS A 521 33.70 5.60 64.99
C LYS A 521 32.18 5.58 65.31
N ASP A 522 31.57 4.44 64.97
CA ASP A 522 30.41 3.74 65.56
C ASP A 522 29.20 4.52 66.11
N GLY A 523 28.01 4.14 65.64
CA GLY A 523 26.75 4.42 66.35
C GLY A 523 25.49 4.29 65.51
N ASN A 524 25.20 3.09 65.00
CA ASN A 524 23.95 2.77 64.31
C ASN A 524 22.74 2.86 65.27
N GLN A 525 21.83 3.81 65.01
CA GLN A 525 20.40 3.68 65.29
C GLN A 525 19.65 4.00 64.00
N SER A 526 19.25 2.96 63.27
CA SER A 526 18.37 3.06 62.12
C SER A 526 16.92 3.08 62.59
N GLN A 527 16.21 4.17 62.32
CA GLN A 527 14.77 4.13 62.15
C GLN A 527 14.46 4.14 60.66
N ASP A 528 13.66 3.15 60.28
CA ASP A 528 13.09 2.91 58.96
C ASP A 528 12.43 4.15 58.35
N LEU A 529 12.74 4.37 57.08
CA LEU A 529 11.76 4.87 56.12
C LEU A 529 12.09 4.25 54.76
N GLU A 530 11.51 3.08 54.55
CA GLU A 530 11.36 2.45 53.24
C GLU A 530 10.54 3.36 52.31
N LEU A 531 11.20 3.89 51.28
CA LEU A 531 10.51 4.20 50.01
C LEU A 531 11.33 3.61 48.87
N SER A 532 10.73 2.57 48.29
CA SER A 532 11.27 1.71 47.25
C SER A 532 11.73 2.48 46.01
N THR A 533 13.00 2.29 45.67
CA THR A 533 13.56 2.48 44.34
C THR A 533 13.11 1.32 43.44
N LEU A 534 12.10 1.56 42.61
CA LEU A 534 11.79 0.68 41.48
C LEU A 534 12.04 1.47 40.19
N PHE A 535 12.72 0.83 39.25
CA PHE A 535 13.21 1.31 37.95
C PHE A 535 14.59 1.96 37.95
N HIS A 536 15.64 1.13 38.09
CA HIS A 536 16.88 1.27 37.32
C HIS A 536 17.56 -0.10 37.16
N GLY A 537 17.50 -0.67 35.97
CA GLY A 537 18.26 -1.87 35.66
C GLY A 537 17.91 -2.48 34.30
N ASN A 538 18.63 -2.06 33.26
CA ASN A 538 19.07 -2.97 32.18
C ASN A 538 20.33 -2.40 31.53
N LYS A 539 21.47 -2.65 32.18
CA LYS A 539 22.79 -2.66 31.56
C LYS A 539 23.15 -4.12 31.32
N VAL A 540 23.18 -4.53 30.06
CA VAL A 540 23.66 -5.87 29.65
C VAL A 540 25.17 -5.75 29.49
N GLY A 541 25.91 -6.45 30.35
CA GLY A 541 27.36 -6.56 30.30
C GLY A 541 27.80 -7.75 29.44
N ASN A 542 28.75 -7.48 28.55
CA ASN A 542 29.60 -8.47 27.89
C ASN A 542 30.42 -9.25 28.94
N VAL A 543 30.35 -10.58 28.93
CA VAL A 543 31.49 -11.47 29.28
C VAL A 543 31.50 -12.70 28.37
N VAL A 544 32.71 -13.03 27.96
CA VAL A 544 33.17 -14.01 26.97
C VAL A 544 33.39 -15.41 27.57
N ALA A 545 33.27 -16.43 26.71
CA ALA A 545 33.88 -17.78 26.76
C ALA A 545 33.26 -18.91 27.61
N GLY A 546 32.55 -19.82 26.92
CA GLY A 546 33.09 -21.12 26.49
C GLY A 546 33.05 -22.33 27.44
N LYS A 547 32.09 -23.25 27.23
CA LYS A 547 32.27 -24.65 26.77
C LYS A 547 30.95 -25.44 26.79
N PRO A 548 30.81 -26.51 25.97
CA PRO A 548 29.55 -27.19 25.70
C PRO A 548 29.36 -28.45 26.56
N PHE A 549 28.11 -28.86 26.84
CA PHE A 549 27.63 -30.25 26.80
C PHE A 549 26.17 -30.36 27.30
N ALA A 550 25.42 -31.21 26.61
CA ALA A 550 24.30 -32.06 27.06
C ALA A 550 22.90 -31.44 27.30
N ASP A 551 21.98 -31.83 26.40
CA ASP A 551 20.69 -32.50 26.62
C ASP A 551 19.93 -32.27 27.93
N ASP A 552 18.75 -31.66 27.81
CA ASP A 552 17.43 -32.18 28.24
C ASP A 552 16.36 -31.17 27.77
N SER A 553 15.59 -31.45 26.72
CA SER A 553 14.32 -32.19 26.73
C SER A 553 13.24 -31.58 27.64
N MET A 554 12.29 -30.84 27.05
CA MET A 554 10.84 -31.15 27.09
C MET A 554 10.00 -30.06 26.38
N VAL A 555 9.38 -30.39 25.24
CA VAL A 555 7.94 -30.70 25.07
C VAL A 555 7.08 -29.48 24.66
N ASN A 556 6.84 -29.32 23.35
CA ASN A 556 5.52 -29.44 22.72
C ASN A 556 5.61 -29.09 21.22
N GLU A 557 5.81 -30.11 20.39
CA GLU A 557 5.78 -30.00 18.94
C GLU A 557 4.72 -31.00 18.43
N TYR A 558 3.66 -30.49 17.80
CA TYR A 558 2.63 -31.29 17.15
C TYR A 558 3.20 -31.82 15.83
N CYS A 559 3.77 -33.02 15.85
CA CYS A 559 4.21 -33.72 14.65
C CYS A 559 3.01 -34.44 14.02
N LEU A 560 2.60 -33.98 12.84
CA LEU A 560 1.61 -34.67 12.01
C LEU A 560 2.25 -35.92 11.42
N ASP A 561 1.69 -37.07 11.79
CA ASP A 561 2.10 -38.41 11.36
C ASP A 561 1.92 -38.61 9.85
N SER A 562 3.03 -38.62 9.11
CA SER A 562 3.07 -38.75 7.66
C SER A 562 2.64 -40.13 7.15
N GLU A 563 2.66 -41.17 7.98
CA GLU A 563 2.18 -42.51 7.56
C GLU A 563 0.66 -42.57 7.46
N LYS A 564 -0.05 -41.79 8.28
CA LYS A 564 -1.52 -41.75 8.28
C LYS A 564 -2.10 -40.98 7.10
N LEU A 565 -1.32 -40.08 6.49
CA LEU A 565 -1.73 -39.37 5.28
C LEU A 565 -1.65 -40.28 4.04
N GLY A 566 -0.75 -41.27 4.04
CA GLY A 566 -0.62 -42.27 2.97
C GLY A 566 -1.85 -43.17 2.84
N GLU A 567 -2.45 -43.59 3.97
CA GLU A 567 -3.65 -44.45 3.96
C GLU A 567 -4.91 -43.74 3.43
N LEU A 568 -4.96 -42.40 3.44
CA LEU A 568 -6.10 -41.66 2.90
C LEU A 568 -6.11 -41.64 1.36
N PHE A 569 -4.95 -41.72 0.72
CA PHE A 569 -4.83 -41.70 -0.74
C PHE A 569 -5.00 -43.09 -1.38
N GLU A 570 -4.87 -44.18 -0.62
CA GLU A 570 -5.09 -45.54 -1.13
C GLU A 570 -6.58 -45.95 -1.22
N ARG A 571 -7.50 -45.20 -0.59
CA ARG A 571 -8.95 -45.50 -0.60
C ARG A 571 -9.79 -44.75 -1.63
N VAL A 572 -9.21 -43.90 -2.47
CA VAL A 572 -9.94 -43.21 -3.53
C VAL A 572 -9.96 -44.06 -4.80
N HIS A 573 -10.74 -45.13 -4.77
CA HIS A 573 -11.07 -45.92 -5.96
C HIS A 573 -12.15 -45.17 -6.76
N ILE A 574 -11.76 -44.39 -7.77
CA ILE A 574 -12.70 -43.78 -8.71
C ILE A 574 -13.18 -44.88 -9.66
N PRO A 575 -14.48 -45.24 -9.70
CA PRO A 575 -14.98 -46.19 -10.68
C PRO A 575 -14.91 -45.57 -12.07
N GLN A 576 -14.14 -46.17 -12.98
CA GLN A 576 -14.21 -45.85 -14.40
C GLN A 576 -15.62 -46.19 -14.90
N ARG A 577 -16.38 -45.16 -15.29
CA ARG A 577 -17.60 -45.34 -16.07
C ARG A 577 -17.19 -45.84 -17.46
N ASP A 578 -17.40 -47.13 -17.69
CA ASP A 578 -17.51 -47.69 -19.04
C ASP A 578 -18.67 -47.02 -19.77
N THR A 579 -18.37 -46.10 -20.68
CA THR A 579 -19.30 -45.71 -21.74
C THR A 579 -19.26 -46.79 -22.81
N GLY A 580 -20.24 -47.68 -22.76
CA GLY A 580 -20.48 -48.70 -23.77
C GLY A 580 -20.87 -48.08 -25.11
N ASP A 581 -20.05 -48.35 -26.13
CA ASP A 581 -20.43 -48.24 -27.52
C ASP A 581 -21.35 -49.40 -27.89
N SER A 582 -22.64 -49.09 -28.01
CA SER A 582 -23.60 -49.94 -28.71
C SER A 582 -24.24 -49.11 -29.80
N LEU A 583 -23.93 -49.42 -31.06
CA LEU A 583 -24.82 -49.37 -32.23
C LEU A 583 -24.00 -49.44 -33.53
N SER A 584 -24.03 -50.59 -34.20
CA SER A 584 -24.61 -50.72 -35.56
C SER A 584 -24.21 -52.06 -36.20
N LYS A 585 -25.12 -53.03 -36.11
CA LYS A 585 -25.25 -54.09 -37.12
C LYS A 585 -26.33 -53.65 -38.12
N LYS A 586 -25.97 -53.60 -39.39
CA LYS A 586 -26.84 -54.00 -40.50
C LYS A 586 -26.05 -54.97 -41.36
#